data_AF-A0AAE0B5D2-F1
#
_entry.id   AF-A0AAE0B5D2-F1
#
_cell.length_a   1.000
_cell.length_b   1.000
_cell.length_c   1.000
_cell.angle_alpha   90.00
_cell.angle_beta   90.00
_cell.angle_gamma   90.00
#
_symmetry.space_group_name_H-M   'P 1'
#
loop_
_entity.id
_entity.type
_entity.pdbx_description
1 polymer ?
#
loop_
_entity_poly.entity_id
_entity_poly.type
_entity_poly.pdbx_seq_one_letter_code
_entity_poly.pdbx_strand_id
1 'polypeptide(L)'
;MIKYCTDDFHMVSRNTARADVLKLYGNEKCKVKKMLEESSGRICLTSALWTYLATDGYMCVTAYFIDKNWVLQKRVSNFCFMPPLHDGVSLADKIKSLLCEWGIDKRIF
;
A
#
# COMPACT_ATOMS: atom_id res chain seq x y z
N MET A 1 2.70 -30.62 -12.07
CA MET A 1 1.77 -31.57 -12.72
C MET A 1 0.34 -31.05 -12.48
N ILE A 2 -0.13 -30.10 -13.31
CA ILE A 2 -1.48 -29.50 -13.29
C ILE A 2 -1.90 -29.33 -14.76
N LYS A 3 -2.08 -30.44 -15.48
CA LYS A 3 -2.34 -30.41 -16.92
C LYS A 3 -3.32 -31.49 -17.37
N TYR A 4 -4.27 -31.86 -16.51
CA TYR A 4 -5.12 -33.03 -16.73
C TYR A 4 -6.64 -32.79 -16.70
N CYS A 5 -7.13 -31.57 -16.48
CA CYS A 5 -8.58 -31.36 -16.33
C CYS A 5 -9.24 -30.42 -17.36
N THR A 6 -8.50 -29.79 -18.28
CA THR A 6 -9.08 -28.90 -19.30
C THR A 6 -8.14 -28.72 -20.49
N ASP A 7 -8.60 -29.02 -21.71
CA ASP A 7 -7.82 -28.90 -22.95
C ASP A 7 -7.43 -27.45 -23.30
N ASP A 8 -8.23 -26.46 -22.85
CA ASP A 8 -7.99 -25.03 -23.10
C ASP A 8 -7.20 -24.32 -21.97
N PHE A 9 -6.69 -25.06 -20.97
CA PHE A 9 -6.00 -24.44 -19.85
C PHE A 9 -4.54 -24.10 -20.18
N HIS A 10 -4.28 -22.81 -20.39
CA HIS A 10 -2.94 -22.28 -20.49
C HIS A 10 -2.40 -21.91 -19.09
N MET A 11 -1.40 -22.65 -18.63
CA MET A 11 -0.75 -22.38 -17.35
C MET A 11 -0.01 -21.04 -17.40
N VAL A 12 -0.41 -20.11 -16.54
CA VAL A 12 0.25 -18.81 -16.39
C VAL A 12 1.63 -19.01 -15.78
N SER A 13 2.66 -18.46 -16.41
CA SER A 13 4.02 -18.50 -15.87
C SER A 13 4.14 -17.62 -14.63
N ARG A 14 5.09 -17.93 -13.73
CA ARG A 14 5.39 -17.08 -12.57
C ARG A 14 5.70 -15.63 -12.97
N ASN A 15 6.40 -15.45 -14.10
CA ASN A 15 6.76 -14.12 -14.60
C ASN A 15 5.54 -13.35 -15.08
N THR A 16 4.64 -14.02 -15.80
CA THR A 16 3.37 -13.43 -16.25
C THR A 16 2.50 -13.02 -15.05
N ALA A 17 2.31 -13.93 -14.08
CA ALA A 17 1.55 -13.63 -12.87
C ALA A 17 2.14 -12.45 -12.08
N ARG A 18 3.48 -12.39 -11.94
CA ARG A 18 4.16 -11.25 -11.29
C ARG A 18 3.91 -9.95 -12.04
N ALA A 19 4.03 -9.95 -13.37
CA ALA A 19 3.82 -8.77 -14.19
C ALA A 19 2.37 -8.26 -14.06
N ASP A 20 1.39 -9.18 -14.09
CA ASP A 20 -0.02 -8.84 -13.96
C ASP A 20 -0.34 -8.25 -12.58
N VAL A 21 0.20 -8.82 -11.49
CA VAL A 21 0.03 -8.29 -10.13
C VAL A 21 0.63 -6.89 -10.01
N LEU A 22 1.84 -6.66 -10.55
CA LEU A 22 2.47 -5.34 -10.52
C LEU A 22 1.69 -4.30 -11.33
N LYS A 23 1.15 -4.71 -12.49
CA LYS A 23 0.30 -3.85 -13.32
C LYS A 23 -1.00 -3.50 -12.59
N LEU A 24 -1.66 -4.49 -11.98
CA LEU A 24 -2.86 -4.28 -11.18
C LEU A 24 -2.59 -3.33 -10.01
N TYR A 25 -1.50 -3.55 -9.27
CA TYR A 25 -1.09 -2.68 -8.19
C TYR A 25 -0.88 -1.23 -8.65
N GLY A 26 -0.18 -1.01 -9.77
CA GLY A 26 0.02 0.33 -10.33
C GLY A 26 -1.31 1.02 -10.67
N ASN A 27 -2.23 0.30 -11.30
CA ASN A 27 -3.55 0.82 -11.66
C ASN A 27 -4.37 1.19 -10.42
N GLU A 28 -4.43 0.30 -9.42
CA GLU A 28 -5.17 0.57 -8.17
C GLU A 28 -4.53 1.71 -7.37
N LYS A 29 -3.20 1.80 -7.34
CA LYS A 29 -2.49 2.92 -6.71
C LYS A 29 -2.87 4.25 -7.35
N CYS A 30 -2.93 4.33 -8.68
CA CYS A 30 -3.39 5.54 -9.37
C CYS A 30 -4.83 5.90 -9.02
N LYS A 31 -5.74 4.91 -8.91
CA LYS A 31 -7.13 5.16 -8.50
C LYS A 31 -7.20 5.72 -7.08
N VAL A 32 -6.46 5.14 -6.13
CA VAL A 32 -6.45 5.64 -4.74
C VAL A 32 -5.84 7.04 -4.66
N LYS A 33 -4.76 7.32 -5.40
CA LYS A 33 -4.21 8.69 -5.49
C LYS A 33 -5.25 9.69 -5.97
N LYS A 34 -5.99 9.36 -7.04
CA LYS A 34 -7.10 10.19 -7.52
C LYS A 34 -8.20 10.39 -6.47
N MET A 35 -8.58 9.34 -5.74
CA MET A 35 -9.55 9.46 -4.65
C MET A 35 -9.07 10.40 -3.54
N LEU A 36 -7.77 10.34 -3.20
CA LEU A 36 -7.16 11.23 -2.22
C LEU A 36 -7.15 12.68 -2.74
N GLU A 37 -6.74 12.91 -3.98
CA GLU A 37 -6.75 14.24 -4.62
C GLU A 37 -8.16 14.87 -4.65
N GLU A 38 -9.19 14.08 -4.97
CA GLU A 38 -10.59 14.52 -5.03
C GLU A 38 -11.22 14.72 -3.64
N SER A 39 -10.66 14.12 -2.59
CA SER A 39 -11.16 14.36 -1.22
C SER A 39 -10.81 15.76 -0.75
N SER A 40 -11.76 16.47 -0.13
CA SER A 40 -11.55 17.82 0.41
C SER A 40 -11.10 17.84 1.88
N GLY A 41 -11.22 16.71 2.57
CA GLY A 41 -10.91 16.58 3.99
C GLY A 41 -9.42 16.36 4.31
N ARG A 42 -9.13 16.31 5.62
CA ARG A 42 -7.87 15.82 6.17
C ARG A 42 -7.83 14.29 6.13
N ILE A 43 -6.62 13.74 6.11
CA ILE A 43 -6.36 12.31 6.07
C ILE A 43 -5.80 11.87 7.42
N CYS A 44 -6.41 10.86 8.02
CA CYS A 44 -5.90 10.20 9.21
C CYS A 44 -5.09 8.97 8.82
N LEU A 45 -4.03 8.67 9.57
CA LEU A 45 -3.14 7.55 9.31
C LEU A 45 -3.07 6.65 10.53
N THR A 46 -3.01 5.34 10.29
CA THR A 46 -2.57 4.38 11.30
C THR A 46 -1.36 3.63 10.75
N SER A 47 -0.27 3.61 11.51
CA SER A 47 0.85 2.71 11.28
C SER A 47 0.73 1.49 12.20
N ALA A 48 0.95 0.30 11.63
CA ALA A 48 1.09 -0.94 12.37
C ALA A 48 2.48 -1.51 12.10
N LEU A 49 3.23 -1.74 13.17
CA LEU A 49 4.58 -2.27 13.13
C LEU A 49 4.57 -3.71 13.64
N TRP A 50 5.29 -4.58 12.94
CA TRP A 50 5.38 -6.00 13.26
C TRP A 50 6.83 -6.43 13.12
N THR A 51 7.29 -7.33 13.98
CA THR A 51 8.59 -7.97 13.86
C THR A 51 8.39 -9.44 13.51
N TYR A 52 8.95 -9.88 12.39
CA TYR A 52 8.98 -11.30 11.99
C TYR A 52 10.36 -11.88 12.34
N LEU A 53 10.37 -13.06 12.97
CA LEU A 53 11.59 -13.82 13.32
C LEU A 53 12.69 -12.97 14.00
N ALA A 54 12.29 -12.12 14.95
CA ALA A 54 13.13 -11.27 15.80
C ALA A 54 13.97 -10.15 15.12
N THR A 55 14.27 -10.23 13.81
CA THR A 55 15.14 -9.24 13.15
C THR A 55 14.44 -8.41 12.07
N ASP A 56 13.38 -8.93 11.44
CA ASP A 56 12.79 -8.30 10.27
C ASP A 56 11.55 -7.49 10.67
N GLY A 57 11.71 -6.17 10.73
CA GLY A 57 10.60 -5.25 10.95
C GLY A 57 9.81 -5.00 9.67
N TYR A 58 8.50 -4.87 9.81
CA TYR A 58 7.60 -4.46 8.74
C TYR A 58 6.69 -3.35 9.25
N MET A 59 6.38 -2.41 8.36
CA MET A 59 5.42 -1.36 8.61
C MET A 59 4.30 -1.44 7.58
N CYS A 60 3.06 -1.47 8.08
CA CYS A 60 1.87 -1.22 7.30
C CYS A 60 1.34 0.16 7.64
N VAL A 61 1.04 0.98 6.64
CA VAL A 61 0.38 2.29 6.82
C VAL A 61 -0.96 2.25 6.13
N THR A 62 -2.01 2.60 6.87
CA THR A 62 -3.38 2.71 6.37
C THR A 62 -3.84 4.15 6.45
N ALA A 63 -4.36 4.67 5.34
CA ALA A 63 -4.99 5.97 5.25
C ALA A 63 -6.52 5.87 5.39
N TYR A 64 -7.08 6.78 6.17
CA TYR A 64 -8.50 6.96 6.40
C TYR A 64 -8.89 8.37 5.98
N PHE A 65 -9.92 8.48 5.14
CA PHE A 65 -10.38 9.76 4.62
C PHE A 65 -11.84 9.66 4.15
N ILE A 66 -12.54 10.79 4.09
CA ILE A 66 -13.87 10.88 3.46
C ILE A 66 -13.65 11.22 1.99
N ASP A 67 -14.19 10.41 1.07
CA ASP A 67 -14.09 10.69 -0.36
C ASP A 67 -15.12 11.73 -0.84
N LYS A 68 -15.08 12.07 -2.13
CA LYS A 68 -16.00 13.04 -2.75
C LYS A 68 -17.48 12.68 -2.65
N ASN A 69 -17.78 11.40 -2.43
CA ASN A 69 -19.15 10.89 -2.29
C ASN A 69 -19.56 10.82 -0.81
N TRP A 70 -18.79 11.45 0.09
CA TRP A 70 -19.02 11.43 1.53
C TRP A 70 -18.95 10.04 2.16
N VAL A 71 -18.18 9.12 1.56
CA VAL A 71 -17.98 7.77 2.09
C VAL A 71 -16.63 7.67 2.80
N LEU A 72 -16.63 7.08 4.00
CA LEU A 72 -15.40 6.77 4.70
C LEU A 72 -14.62 5.68 3.96
N GLN A 73 -13.40 6.02 3.56
CA GLN A 73 -12.48 5.12 2.90
C GLN A 73 -11.39 4.67 3.86
N LYS A 74 -11.04 3.39 3.75
CA LYS A 74 -9.90 2.74 4.40
C LYS A 74 -9.03 2.13 3.32
N ARG A 75 -7.78 2.59 3.17
CA ARG A 75 -6.86 2.12 2.13
C ARG A 75 -5.46 1.90 2.69
N VAL A 76 -4.89 0.73 2.44
CA VAL A 76 -3.48 0.46 2.75
C VAL A 76 -2.64 1.25 1.74
N SER A 77 -1.89 2.23 2.21
CA SER A 77 -1.03 3.08 1.39
C SER A 77 0.40 2.58 1.33
N ASN A 78 0.85 1.82 2.34
CA ASN A 78 2.14 1.16 2.28
C ASN A 78 2.14 -0.17 3.03
N PHE A 79 2.92 -1.10 2.49
CA PHE A 79 3.43 -2.24 3.22
C PHE A 79 4.90 -2.39 2.86
N CYS A 80 5.78 -2.09 3.80
CA CYS A 80 7.21 -2.04 3.52
C CYS A 80 8.04 -2.69 4.63
N PHE A 81 9.19 -3.23 4.21
CA PHE A 81 10.24 -3.61 5.12
C PHE A 81 10.77 -2.37 5.86
N MET A 82 10.94 -2.52 7.16
CA MET A 82 11.44 -1.54 8.10
C MET A 82 12.62 -2.19 8.82
N PRO A 83 13.87 -2.00 8.37
CA PRO A 83 15.02 -2.57 9.05
C PRO A 83 15.21 -1.92 10.43
N PRO A 84 15.97 -2.56 11.34
CA PRO A 84 16.53 -1.88 12.50
C PRO A 84 17.33 -0.63 12.06
N LEU A 85 17.33 0.47 12.82
CA LEU A 85 16.77 0.66 14.16
C LEU A 85 15.30 1.10 14.08
N HIS A 86 14.42 0.44 14.85
CA HIS A 86 12.99 0.82 14.93
C HIS A 86 12.75 2.02 15.86
N ASP A 87 13.58 3.06 15.74
CA ASP A 87 13.43 4.28 16.52
C ASP A 87 12.41 5.24 15.89
N GLY A 88 12.00 6.24 16.69
CA GLY A 88 10.99 7.21 16.27
C GLY A 88 11.42 8.05 15.06
N VAL A 89 12.73 8.31 14.89
CA VAL A 89 13.25 9.12 13.78
C VAL A 89 13.15 8.34 12.47
N SER A 90 13.65 7.10 12.45
CA SER A 90 13.59 6.22 11.29
C SER A 90 12.15 5.95 10.86
N LEU A 91 11.25 5.77 11.82
CA LEU A 91 9.81 5.63 11.56
C LEU A 91 9.22 6.90 10.94
N ALA A 92 9.51 8.07 11.53
CA ALA A 92 9.03 9.35 11.02
C ALA A 92 9.53 9.64 9.61
N ASP A 93 10.80 9.37 9.31
CA ASP A 93 11.36 9.54 7.97
C ASP A 93 10.71 8.62 6.95
N LYS A 94 10.44 7.36 7.34
CA LYS A 94 9.74 6.40 6.46
C LYS A 94 8.31 6.84 6.17
N ILE A 95 7.58 7.31 7.18
CA ILE A 95 6.24 7.86 7.02
C ILE A 95 6.30 9.13 6.16
N LYS A 96 7.22 10.06 6.43
CA LYS A 96 7.35 11.29 5.65
C LYS A 96 7.63 11.01 4.16
N SER A 97 8.54 10.08 3.87
CA SER A 97 8.81 9.64 2.49
C SER A 97 7.56 9.10 1.82
N LEU A 98 6.77 8.28 2.53
CA LEU A 98 5.47 7.81 2.04
C LEU A 98 4.53 8.99 1.74
N LEU A 99 4.40 9.95 2.65
CA LEU A 99 3.49 11.08 2.47
C LEU A 99 3.84 11.91 1.23
N CYS A 100 5.14 12.13 0.99
CA CYS A 100 5.62 12.77 -0.22
C CYS A 100 5.30 11.95 -1.47
N GLU A 101 5.53 10.63 -1.45
CA GLU A 101 5.23 9.73 -2.58
C GLU A 101 3.74 9.74 -2.94
N TRP A 102 2.88 9.86 -1.94
CA TRP A 102 1.42 9.91 -2.09
C TRP A 102 0.87 11.32 -2.33
N GLY A 103 1.68 12.38 -2.20
CA GLY A 103 1.27 13.77 -2.39
C GLY A 103 0.32 14.30 -1.31
N ILE A 104 0.41 13.77 -0.09
CA ILE A 104 -0.52 14.06 1.02
C ILE A 104 0.17 14.64 2.26
N ASP A 105 1.43 15.03 2.16
CA ASP A 105 2.27 15.55 3.25
C ASP A 105 1.69 16.79 3.95
N LYS A 106 0.90 17.60 3.24
CA LYS A 106 0.26 18.81 3.79
C LYS A 106 -1.19 18.63 4.21
N ARG A 107 -1.69 17.39 4.19
CA ARG A 107 -3.12 17.06 4.33
C ARG A 107 -3.43 16.11 5.48
N ILE A 108 -2.43 15.81 6.30
CA ILE A 108 -2.57 14.94 7.47
C ILE A 108 -3.24 15.71 8.62
N PHE A 109 -3.97 14.99 9.48
CA PHE A 109 -4.59 15.54 10.69
C PHE A 109 -3.56 16.07 11.68
#